data_AF-A0A9P0DIJ6-F1
#
_entry.id   AF-A0A9P0DIJ6-F1
#
_cell.length_a   1.000
_cell.length_b   1.000
_cell.length_c   1.000
_cell.angle_alpha   90.00
_cell.angle_beta   90.00
_cell.angle_gamma   90.00
#
_symmetry.space_group_name_H-M   'P 1'
#
loop_
_entity.id
_entity.type
_entity.pdbx_description
1 polymer ?
#
loop_
_entity_poly.entity_id
_entity_poly.type
_entity_poly.pdbx_seq_one_letter_code
_entity_poly.pdbx_strand_id
1 'polypeptide(L)'
;MLFYASKEVIISGGAVNTPQLLLLSGVGPEEELRKVNVPVVHNLPGVGKNLQNHVAFFINFHINDSNTATLNWATAVEYLLYRDGLMSGTGISEVTGFVNTKYQDPHEDHPDVQFFFGGFLADCARTGQIGEKVNNDSRSIQIIPTVLHPKSRGSLRLRDSNPLSHPLIYANYYTHPDDVKVVVEGIKIALKLSETTGIRYRPIKSNGHQHHAKSNIWQYECSGDDDSRERQRYG
;
A
#
# COMPACT_ATOMS: atom_id res chain seq x y z
N MET A 1 -11.73 -4.84 -34.93
CA MET A 1 -12.24 -3.46 -35.03
C MET A 1 -11.04 -2.54 -35.21
N LEU A 2 -11.07 -1.63 -36.18
CA LEU A 2 -10.00 -0.67 -36.44
C LEU A 2 -10.51 0.73 -36.07
N PHE A 3 -9.68 1.50 -35.37
CA PHE A 3 -9.96 2.88 -35.02
C PHE A 3 -8.92 3.78 -35.68
N TYR A 4 -9.35 4.94 -36.17
CA TYR A 4 -8.48 5.93 -36.80
C TYR A 4 -8.60 7.25 -36.04
N ALA A 5 -7.48 7.93 -35.85
CA ALA A 5 -7.42 9.28 -35.29
C ALA A 5 -7.02 10.26 -36.41
N SER A 6 -7.76 11.37 -36.55
CA SER A 6 -7.48 12.39 -37.57
C SER A 6 -6.40 13.40 -37.16
N LYS A 7 -6.08 13.45 -35.86
CA LYS A 7 -5.06 14.35 -35.31
C LYS A 7 -4.02 13.58 -34.50
N GLU A 8 -4.40 13.16 -33.30
CA GLU A 8 -3.46 12.63 -32.32
C GLU A 8 -4.07 11.45 -31.55
N VAL A 9 -3.20 10.61 -30.98
CA VAL A 9 -3.55 9.56 -30.04
C VAL A 9 -2.89 9.88 -28.70
N ILE A 10 -3.69 10.01 -27.65
CA ILE A 10 -3.22 10.25 -26.28
C ILE A 10 -3.34 8.95 -25.49
N ILE A 11 -2.25 8.54 -24.85
CA ILE A 11 -2.22 7.32 -24.03
C ILE A 11 -2.25 7.71 -22.54
N SER A 12 -3.23 7.18 -21.82
CA SER A 12 -3.44 7.46 -20.39
C SER A 12 -3.67 6.17 -19.59
N GLY A 13 -2.93 5.10 -19.90
CA GLY A 13 -3.05 3.79 -19.24
C GLY A 13 -2.38 3.71 -17.85
N GLY A 14 -1.96 4.84 -17.27
CA GLY A 14 -1.20 4.89 -16.02
C GLY A 14 0.24 4.35 -16.16
N ALA A 15 0.97 4.30 -15.04
CA ALA A 15 2.41 3.99 -15.00
C ALA A 15 2.76 2.56 -15.41
N VAL A 16 1.79 1.65 -15.49
CA VAL A 16 1.98 0.24 -15.89
C VAL A 16 1.54 0.01 -17.34
N ASN A 17 0.29 0.34 -17.69
CA ASN A 17 -0.24 -0.02 -19.01
C ASN A 17 0.24 0.92 -20.12
N THR A 18 0.56 2.19 -19.81
CA THR A 18 1.12 3.12 -20.80
C THR A 18 2.45 2.62 -21.38
N PRO A 19 3.48 2.29 -20.56
CA PRO A 19 4.71 1.75 -21.12
C PRO A 19 4.49 0.38 -21.78
N GLN A 20 3.62 -0.48 -21.27
CA GLN A 20 3.29 -1.75 -21.96
C GLN A 20 2.75 -1.50 -23.38
N LEU A 21 1.80 -0.58 -23.53
CA LEU A 21 1.21 -0.25 -24.83
C LEU A 21 2.23 0.36 -25.79
N LEU A 22 3.09 1.26 -25.31
CA LEU A 22 4.19 1.82 -26.11
C LEU A 22 5.15 0.74 -26.59
N LEU A 23 5.56 -0.16 -25.68
CA LEU A 23 6.45 -1.28 -26.00
C LEU A 23 5.80 -2.19 -27.06
N LEU A 24 4.54 -2.59 -26.89
CA LEU A 24 3.81 -3.42 -27.87
C LEU A 24 3.62 -2.72 -29.22
N SER A 25 3.61 -1.37 -29.22
CA SER A 25 3.52 -0.55 -30.43
C SER A 25 4.89 -0.31 -31.08
N GLY A 26 5.95 -0.94 -30.59
CA GLY A 26 7.30 -0.81 -31.14
C GLY A 26 8.05 0.45 -30.70
N VAL A 27 7.57 1.15 -29.67
CA VAL A 27 8.23 2.34 -29.10
C VAL A 27 8.88 1.96 -27.78
N GLY A 28 10.21 1.81 -27.77
CA GLY A 28 10.93 1.36 -26.58
C GLY A 28 12.37 0.91 -26.85
N PRO A 29 13.02 0.25 -25.88
CA PRO A 29 14.40 -0.22 -26.03
C PRO A 29 14.49 -1.28 -27.13
N GLU A 30 15.20 -0.98 -28.22
CA GLU A 30 15.29 -1.83 -29.41
C GLU A 30 15.68 -3.29 -29.10
N GLU A 31 16.70 -3.50 -28.28
CA GLU A 31 17.15 -4.84 -27.91
C GLU A 31 16.10 -5.65 -27.15
N GLU A 32 15.26 -5.00 -26.34
CA GLU A 32 14.21 -5.66 -25.58
C GLU A 32 13.01 -6.01 -26.45
N LEU A 33 12.64 -5.12 -27.37
CA LEU A 33 11.56 -5.35 -28.33
C LEU A 33 11.88 -6.51 -29.28
N ARG A 34 13.11 -6.55 -29.80
CA ARG A 34 13.56 -7.64 -30.68
C ARG A 34 13.51 -9.01 -29.98
N LYS A 35 13.80 -9.09 -28.68
CA LYS A 35 13.75 -10.35 -27.91
C LYS A 35 12.35 -10.97 -27.83
N VAL A 36 11.30 -10.14 -27.93
CA VAL A 36 9.89 -10.59 -27.89
C VAL A 36 9.20 -10.47 -29.24
N ASN A 37 9.97 -10.33 -30.33
CA ASN A 37 9.46 -10.24 -31.70
C ASN A 37 8.50 -9.06 -31.97
N VAL A 38 8.68 -7.92 -31.29
CA VAL A 38 7.95 -6.70 -31.60
C VAL A 38 8.77 -5.85 -32.59
N PRO A 39 8.22 -5.49 -33.76
CA PRO A 39 8.89 -4.59 -34.70
C PRO A 39 9.19 -3.24 -34.07
N VAL A 40 10.42 -2.73 -34.25
CA VAL A 40 10.83 -1.44 -33.70
C VAL A 40 10.37 -0.32 -34.62
N VAL A 41 9.50 0.54 -34.10
CA VAL A 41 9.05 1.78 -34.75
C VAL A 41 9.93 2.94 -34.31
N HIS A 42 10.28 3.01 -33.03
CA HIS A 42 11.13 4.05 -32.49
C HIS A 42 11.94 3.54 -31.28
N ASN A 43 13.27 3.64 -31.35
CA ASN A 43 14.15 3.23 -30.25
C ASN A 43 14.15 4.31 -29.16
N LEU A 44 13.42 4.06 -28.07
CA LEU A 44 13.33 4.96 -26.91
C LEU A 44 13.64 4.17 -25.63
N PRO A 45 14.91 4.11 -25.20
CA PRO A 45 15.36 3.19 -24.15
C PRO A 45 14.79 3.49 -22.75
N GLY A 46 14.20 4.68 -22.56
CA GLY A 46 13.55 5.06 -21.30
C GLY A 46 12.17 4.42 -21.07
N VAL A 47 11.50 3.89 -22.11
CA VAL A 47 10.16 3.30 -21.96
C VAL A 47 10.22 2.06 -21.08
N GLY A 48 9.35 2.01 -20.07
CA GLY A 48 9.34 0.95 -19.07
C GLY A 48 10.49 1.04 -18.05
N LYS A 49 11.28 2.10 -18.02
CA LYS A 49 12.34 2.31 -17.02
C LYS A 49 11.90 3.33 -15.97
N ASN A 50 12.72 3.50 -14.94
CA ASN A 50 12.54 4.50 -13.89
C ASN A 50 11.19 4.38 -13.15
N LEU A 51 10.71 3.15 -12.95
CA LEU A 51 9.50 2.91 -12.16
C LEU A 51 9.78 3.33 -10.71
N GLN A 52 8.92 4.20 -10.21
CA GLN A 52 8.98 4.71 -8.85
C GLN A 52 7.64 4.42 -8.19
N ASN A 53 7.71 4.03 -6.92
CA ASN A 53 6.56 3.93 -6.04
C ASN A 53 7.03 4.28 -4.64
N HIS A 54 6.14 4.81 -3.81
CA HIS A 54 6.41 4.90 -2.39
C HIS A 54 6.50 3.48 -1.80
N VAL A 55 7.42 3.28 -0.86
CA VAL A 55 7.63 1.97 -0.22
C VAL A 55 7.27 2.06 1.25
N ALA A 56 6.50 1.09 1.73
CA ALA A 56 5.92 1.10 3.06
C ALA A 56 6.33 -0.14 3.86
N PHE A 57 6.23 -0.02 5.18
CA PHE A 57 6.31 -1.15 6.09
C PHE A 57 5.12 -1.14 7.04
N PHE A 58 4.49 -2.29 7.25
CA PHE A 58 3.28 -2.41 8.06
C PHE A 58 3.65 -2.83 9.49
N ILE A 59 3.18 -2.07 10.47
CA ILE A 59 3.33 -2.41 11.89
C ILE A 59 1.93 -2.60 12.46
N ASN A 60 1.60 -3.84 12.83
CA ASN A 60 0.31 -4.21 13.39
C ASN A 60 0.31 -4.06 14.92
N PHE A 61 -0.80 -3.53 15.44
CA PHE A 61 -1.03 -3.28 16.85
C PHE A 61 -2.42 -3.81 17.22
N HIS A 62 -2.49 -4.83 18.07
CA HIS A 62 -3.77 -5.36 18.54
C HIS A 62 -4.38 -4.48 19.63
N ILE A 63 -5.69 -4.26 19.56
CA ILE A 63 -6.46 -3.53 20.57
C ILE A 63 -7.49 -4.45 21.19
N ASN A 64 -7.88 -4.18 22.44
CA ASN A 64 -8.87 -4.98 23.16
C ASN A 64 -10.30 -4.66 22.68
N ASP A 65 -10.58 -4.97 21.41
CA ASP A 65 -11.86 -4.85 20.74
C ASP A 65 -12.09 -6.08 19.85
N SER A 66 -13.35 -6.46 19.67
CA SER A 66 -13.70 -7.57 18.80
C SER A 66 -13.51 -7.17 17.34
N ASN A 67 -12.89 -8.04 16.55
CA ASN A 67 -12.71 -7.78 15.12
C ASN A 67 -14.02 -8.01 14.33
N THR A 68 -14.88 -7.00 14.33
CA THR A 68 -16.15 -7.01 13.58
C THR A 68 -16.08 -6.15 12.33
N ALA A 69 -16.79 -6.59 11.29
CA ALA A 69 -16.98 -5.85 10.06
C ALA A 69 -17.90 -4.65 10.30
N THR A 70 -17.42 -3.47 9.96
CA THR A 70 -18.11 -2.20 10.21
C THR A 70 -19.13 -1.89 9.11
N LEU A 71 -18.89 -2.35 7.88
CA LEU A 71 -19.78 -2.12 6.76
C LEU A 71 -20.82 -3.24 6.63
N ASN A 72 -22.04 -2.94 7.05
CA ASN A 72 -23.18 -3.86 7.12
C ASN A 72 -24.47 -3.19 6.59
N TRP A 73 -25.61 -3.89 6.64
CA TRP A 73 -26.87 -3.37 6.11
C TRP A 73 -27.33 -2.08 6.77
N ALA A 74 -27.09 -1.89 8.08
CA ALA A 74 -27.48 -0.66 8.75
C ALA A 74 -26.67 0.54 8.22
N THR A 75 -25.35 0.39 8.11
CA THR A 75 -24.48 1.43 7.56
C THR A 75 -24.74 1.70 6.06
N ALA A 76 -25.18 0.68 5.32
CA ALA A 76 -25.61 0.84 3.92
C ALA A 76 -26.87 1.69 3.82
N VAL A 77 -27.88 1.40 4.64
CA VAL A 77 -29.13 2.17 4.66
C VAL A 77 -28.88 3.60 5.12
N GLU A 78 -28.05 3.79 6.15
CA GLU A 78 -27.65 5.12 6.62
C GLU A 78 -27.02 5.95 5.49
N TYR A 79 -26.04 5.38 4.77
CA TYR A 79 -25.41 6.05 3.65
C TYR A 79 -26.37 6.33 2.49
N LEU A 80 -27.27 5.39 2.17
CA LEU A 80 -28.24 5.57 1.08
C LEU A 80 -29.25 6.69 1.39
N LEU A 81 -29.68 6.80 2.65
CA LEU A 81 -30.68 7.80 3.06
C LEU A 81 -30.07 9.18 3.31
N TYR A 82 -28.87 9.24 3.90
CA TYR A 82 -28.30 10.50 4.42
C TYR A 82 -26.98 10.90 3.77
N ARG A 83 -26.36 10.02 2.98
CA ARG A 83 -25.00 10.20 2.43
C ARG A 83 -23.93 10.42 3.50
N ASP A 84 -24.18 9.84 4.68
CA ASP A 84 -23.36 9.95 5.88
C ASP A 84 -23.07 8.54 6.45
N GLY A 85 -22.31 8.49 7.55
CA GLY A 85 -21.97 7.26 8.25
C GLY A 85 -20.69 6.60 7.72
N LEU A 86 -20.39 5.39 8.21
CA LEU A 86 -19.09 4.73 8.01
C LEU A 86 -18.75 4.43 6.52
N MET A 87 -19.76 4.30 5.66
CA MET A 87 -19.57 4.11 4.21
C MET A 87 -19.22 5.39 3.45
N SER A 88 -19.30 6.56 4.08
CA SER A 88 -18.94 7.84 3.47
C SER A 88 -17.44 8.15 3.55
N GLY A 89 -16.67 7.40 4.36
CA GLY A 89 -15.25 7.63 4.61
C GLY A 89 -14.37 6.41 4.35
N THR A 90 -13.06 6.57 4.54
CA THR A 90 -12.06 5.51 4.35
C THR A 90 -11.57 4.89 5.67
N GLY A 91 -12.27 5.19 6.77
CA GLY A 91 -11.92 4.75 8.10
C GLY A 91 -10.71 5.50 8.65
N ILE A 92 -9.85 4.83 9.41
CA ILE A 92 -8.69 5.49 10.05
C ILE A 92 -7.63 5.97 9.05
N SER A 93 -7.70 5.53 7.78
CA SER A 93 -6.79 5.96 6.70
C SER A 93 -6.83 7.47 6.43
N GLU A 94 -7.86 8.17 6.92
CA GLU A 94 -7.99 9.63 6.86
C GLU A 94 -7.02 10.35 7.81
N VAL A 95 -6.59 9.66 8.87
CA VAL A 95 -5.52 10.14 9.74
C VAL A 95 -4.20 9.85 9.05
N THR A 96 -3.41 10.90 8.82
CA THR A 96 -2.07 10.79 8.24
C THR A 96 -1.15 11.79 8.92
N GLY A 97 0.14 11.48 8.95
CA GLY A 97 1.18 12.38 9.45
C GLY A 97 2.40 12.38 8.56
N PHE A 98 3.10 13.50 8.49
CA PHE A 98 4.37 13.62 7.77
C PHE A 98 5.47 13.94 8.75
N VAL A 99 6.64 13.31 8.57
CA VAL A 99 7.81 13.56 9.40
C VAL A 99 9.07 13.61 8.55
N ASN A 100 10.04 14.37 9.03
CA ASN A 100 11.40 14.33 8.51
C ASN A 100 12.20 13.39 9.41
N THR A 101 12.75 12.34 8.84
CA THR A 101 13.76 11.54 9.53
C THR A 101 15.08 12.30 9.56
N LYS A 102 16.02 11.81 10.36
CA LYS A 102 17.40 12.34 10.40
C LYS A 102 18.17 12.21 9.07
N TYR A 103 17.62 11.49 8.08
CA TYR A 103 18.23 11.34 6.76
C TYR A 103 17.64 12.29 5.72
N GLN A 104 16.60 13.03 6.07
CA GLN A 104 16.02 14.08 5.22
C GLN A 104 17.03 15.23 5.08
N ASP A 105 17.16 15.75 3.86
CA ASP A 105 18.03 16.90 3.60
C ASP A 105 17.38 18.18 4.17
N PRO A 106 17.97 18.85 5.16
CA PRO A 106 17.38 20.05 5.76
C PRO A 106 17.24 21.23 4.77
N HIS A 107 17.85 21.16 3.57
CA HIS A 107 17.68 22.13 2.51
C HIS A 107 16.46 21.86 1.60
N GLU A 108 15.86 20.66 1.68
CA GLU A 108 14.67 20.29 0.94
C GLU A 108 13.40 20.58 1.77
N ASP A 109 12.38 21.18 1.14
CA ASP A 109 11.10 21.54 1.78
C ASP A 109 10.05 20.42 1.64
N HIS A 110 10.49 19.16 1.75
CA HIS A 110 9.58 18.01 1.67
C HIS A 110 9.92 16.90 2.67
N PRO A 111 8.91 16.25 3.25
CA PRO A 111 9.13 15.12 4.15
C PRO A 111 9.65 13.90 3.41
N ASP A 112 10.37 13.04 4.11
CA ASP A 112 10.86 11.77 3.58
C ASP A 112 9.97 10.58 4.02
N VAL A 113 9.14 10.76 5.05
CA VAL A 113 8.20 9.74 5.54
C VAL A 113 6.79 10.30 5.74
N GLN A 114 5.80 9.54 5.25
CA GLN A 114 4.38 9.68 5.60
C GLN A 114 3.93 8.47 6.42
N PHE A 115 3.20 8.70 7.50
CA PHE A 115 2.49 7.66 8.23
C PHE A 115 1.06 7.58 7.75
N PHE A 116 0.69 6.42 7.22
CA PHE A 116 -0.71 6.04 7.11
C PHE A 116 -1.11 5.23 8.33
N PHE A 117 -2.38 5.30 8.68
CA PHE A 117 -2.97 4.48 9.73
C PHE A 117 -3.96 3.53 9.09
N GLY A 118 -3.90 2.26 9.48
CA GLY A 118 -4.82 1.21 9.03
C GLY A 118 -5.59 0.60 10.20
N GLY A 119 -6.60 -0.21 9.90
CA GLY A 119 -7.55 -0.70 10.89
C GLY A 119 -8.83 0.15 10.92
N PHE A 120 -9.94 -0.39 11.42
CA PHE A 120 -11.27 0.21 11.22
C PHE A 120 -11.53 0.56 9.74
N LEU A 121 -11.00 -0.25 8.83
CA LEU A 121 -11.17 -0.05 7.40
C LEU A 121 -12.61 -0.38 7.00
N ALA A 122 -12.94 -0.05 5.76
CA ALA A 122 -14.18 -0.37 5.08
C ALA A 122 -14.33 -1.89 4.83
N ASP A 123 -14.29 -2.70 5.89
CA ASP A 123 -14.44 -4.14 5.82
C ASP A 123 -15.92 -4.51 5.73
N CYS A 124 -16.28 -5.16 4.64
CA CYS A 124 -17.64 -5.60 4.36
C CYS A 124 -18.00 -6.87 5.14
N ALA A 125 -19.11 -6.81 5.88
CA ALA A 125 -19.74 -7.98 6.47
C ALA A 125 -20.20 -8.92 5.34
N ARG A 126 -19.76 -10.18 5.35
CA ARG A 126 -20.05 -11.13 4.27
C ARG A 126 -21.54 -11.44 4.16
N THR A 127 -22.24 -11.46 5.30
CA THR A 127 -23.69 -11.67 5.37
C THR A 127 -24.48 -10.35 5.48
N GLY A 128 -23.77 -9.23 5.67
CA GLY A 128 -24.36 -7.93 5.93
C GLY A 128 -24.94 -7.75 7.34
N GLN A 129 -24.75 -8.72 8.24
CA GLN A 129 -25.24 -8.64 9.62
C GLN A 129 -24.43 -7.67 10.48
N ILE A 130 -25.13 -6.98 11.38
CA ILE A 130 -24.50 -6.09 12.36
C ILE A 130 -23.69 -6.95 13.34
N GLY A 131 -22.42 -6.58 13.55
CA GLY A 131 -21.54 -7.28 14.50
C GLY A 131 -20.97 -8.60 13.99
N GLU A 132 -21.07 -8.89 12.68
CA GLU A 132 -20.40 -10.03 12.07
C GLU A 132 -18.89 -9.95 12.33
N LYS A 133 -18.34 -11.00 12.95
CA LYS A 133 -16.91 -11.11 13.20
C LYS A 133 -16.19 -11.49 11.91
N VAL A 134 -15.13 -10.74 11.59
CA VAL A 134 -14.23 -11.07 10.47
C VAL A 134 -13.42 -12.32 10.80
N ASN A 135 -12.93 -12.41 12.03
CA ASN A 135 -12.25 -13.58 12.59
C ASN A 135 -12.44 -13.61 14.13
N ASN A 136 -11.84 -14.61 14.78
CA ASN A 136 -11.87 -14.74 16.25
C ASN A 136 -10.78 -13.90 16.95
N ASP A 137 -10.01 -13.12 16.20
CA ASP A 137 -8.92 -12.32 16.73
C ASP A 137 -9.43 -10.99 17.28
N SER A 138 -8.56 -10.32 18.05
CA SER A 138 -8.75 -8.93 18.44
C SER A 138 -8.47 -8.00 17.27
N ARG A 139 -9.23 -6.91 17.17
CA ARG A 139 -9.03 -5.90 16.12
C ARG A 139 -7.60 -5.37 16.12
N SER A 140 -7.04 -5.16 14.94
CA SER A 140 -5.71 -4.54 14.75
C SER A 140 -5.82 -3.13 14.18
N ILE A 141 -4.96 -2.25 14.67
CA ILE A 141 -4.63 -0.95 14.07
C ILE A 141 -3.23 -1.06 13.48
N GLN A 142 -2.99 -0.39 12.36
CA GLN A 142 -1.68 -0.35 11.71
C GLN A 142 -1.12 1.05 11.76
N ILE A 143 0.19 1.15 11.97
CA ILE A 143 0.95 2.37 11.67
C ILE A 143 1.91 2.01 10.55
N ILE A 144 1.79 2.71 9.43
CA ILE A 144 2.43 2.36 8.17
C ILE A 144 3.38 3.50 7.78
N PRO A 145 4.65 3.48 8.24
CA PRO A 145 5.69 4.35 7.69
C PRO A 145 5.90 4.06 6.21
N THR A 146 5.76 5.10 5.40
CA THR A 146 5.91 5.07 3.95
C THR A 146 6.99 6.07 3.53
N VAL A 147 8.02 5.59 2.86
CA VAL A 147 9.09 6.40 2.26
C VAL A 147 8.57 7.06 1.00
N LEU A 148 8.60 8.40 0.98
CA LEU A 148 8.02 9.21 -0.11
C LEU A 148 8.97 9.38 -1.29
N HIS A 149 10.28 9.43 -1.03
CA HIS A 149 11.29 9.71 -2.06
C HIS A 149 12.33 8.58 -2.13
N PRO A 150 11.91 7.33 -2.39
CA PRO A 150 12.86 6.22 -2.46
C PRO A 150 13.84 6.44 -3.62
N LYS A 151 15.09 6.06 -3.42
CA LYS A 151 16.15 6.09 -4.44
C LYS A 151 16.17 4.82 -5.29
N SER A 152 15.59 3.73 -4.81
CA SER A 152 15.40 2.51 -5.61
C SER A 152 14.60 2.79 -6.89
N ARG A 153 14.96 2.12 -7.98
CA ARG A 153 14.29 2.25 -9.28
C ARG A 153 13.93 0.90 -9.86
N GLY A 154 12.66 0.75 -10.20
CA GLY A 154 12.13 -0.41 -10.88
C GLY A 154 12.15 -0.29 -12.41
N SER A 155 11.69 -1.35 -13.05
CA SER A 155 11.43 -1.39 -14.49
C SER A 155 10.26 -2.30 -14.83
N LEU A 156 9.70 -2.10 -16.02
CA LEU A 156 8.65 -2.86 -16.64
C LEU A 156 9.11 -3.31 -18.03
N ARG A 157 8.86 -4.57 -18.37
CA ARG A 157 9.26 -5.17 -19.65
C ARG A 157 8.12 -6.00 -20.22
N LEU A 158 8.11 -6.19 -21.53
CA LEU A 158 7.21 -7.17 -22.13
C LEU A 158 7.66 -8.58 -21.77
N ARG A 159 6.67 -9.44 -21.47
CA ARG A 159 6.88 -10.88 -21.36
C ARG A 159 7.00 -11.51 -22.75
N ASP A 160 6.09 -11.11 -23.64
CA ASP A 160 5.94 -11.56 -25.02
C ASP A 160 5.21 -10.46 -25.82
N SER A 161 4.87 -10.73 -27.08
CA SER A 161 4.15 -9.81 -27.97
C SER A 161 2.61 -9.90 -27.85
N ASN A 162 2.07 -10.70 -26.92
CA ASN A 162 0.63 -10.82 -26.74
C ASN A 162 0.14 -9.63 -25.87
N PRO A 163 -0.77 -8.78 -26.39
CA PRO A 163 -1.28 -7.64 -25.62
C PRO A 163 -2.06 -8.04 -24.36
N LEU A 164 -2.56 -9.27 -24.27
CA LEU A 164 -3.27 -9.79 -23.10
C LEU A 164 -2.33 -10.38 -22.04
N SER A 165 -1.06 -10.62 -22.37
CA SER A 165 -0.07 -11.08 -21.41
C SER A 165 0.33 -9.94 -20.47
N HIS A 166 0.31 -10.20 -19.16
CA HIS A 166 0.79 -9.22 -18.18
C HIS A 166 2.31 -8.96 -18.36
N PRO A 167 2.74 -7.68 -18.28
CA PRO A 167 4.14 -7.33 -18.37
C PRO A 167 4.92 -7.86 -17.16
N LEU A 168 6.23 -7.98 -17.31
CA LEU A 168 7.13 -8.28 -16.20
C LEU A 168 7.43 -6.98 -15.46
N ILE A 169 7.08 -6.91 -14.17
CA ILE A 169 7.28 -5.73 -13.34
C ILE A 169 8.32 -6.05 -12.27
N TYR A 170 9.41 -5.29 -12.29
CA TYR A 170 10.50 -5.37 -11.33
C TYR A 170 10.49 -4.09 -10.50
N ALA A 171 9.86 -4.13 -9.33
CA ALA A 171 9.72 -2.95 -8.49
C ALA A 171 11.04 -2.50 -7.85
N ASN A 172 11.94 -3.46 -7.58
CA ASN A 172 13.26 -3.23 -6.98
C ASN A 172 13.22 -2.46 -5.66
N TYR A 173 12.17 -2.66 -4.86
CA TYR A 173 12.07 -2.02 -3.55
C TYR A 173 13.27 -2.34 -2.66
N TYR A 174 13.71 -1.34 -1.90
CA TYR A 174 14.82 -1.45 -0.95
C TYR A 174 16.16 -1.89 -1.54
N THR A 175 16.34 -1.78 -2.86
CA THR A 175 17.63 -2.04 -3.51
C THR A 175 18.66 -0.97 -3.20
N HIS A 176 18.23 0.27 -2.97
CA HIS A 176 19.09 1.34 -2.47
C HIS A 176 19.14 1.33 -0.93
N PRO A 177 20.33 1.31 -0.30
CA PRO A 177 20.46 1.18 1.16
C PRO A 177 19.84 2.34 1.94
N ASP A 178 19.76 3.54 1.35
CA ASP A 178 19.11 4.68 2.02
C ASP A 178 17.61 4.47 2.24
N ASP A 179 16.91 3.78 1.34
CA ASP A 179 15.47 3.52 1.49
C ASP A 179 15.22 2.65 2.74
N VAL A 180 16.11 1.70 2.99
CA VAL A 180 16.10 0.86 4.20
C VAL A 180 16.36 1.70 5.45
N LYS A 181 17.33 2.63 5.40
CA LYS A 181 17.64 3.50 6.54
C LYS A 181 16.43 4.37 6.91
N VAL A 182 15.77 4.97 5.93
CA VAL A 182 14.61 5.85 6.13
C VAL A 182 13.43 5.06 6.69
N VAL A 183 13.08 3.90 6.11
CA VAL A 183 11.95 3.10 6.62
C VAL A 183 12.20 2.58 8.03
N VAL A 184 13.44 2.18 8.36
CA VAL A 184 13.81 1.75 9.72
C VAL A 184 13.66 2.89 10.72
N GLU A 185 14.00 4.13 10.35
CA GLU A 185 13.77 5.28 11.21
C GLU A 185 12.28 5.59 11.36
N GLY A 186 11.50 5.48 10.27
CA GLY A 186 10.04 5.55 10.31
C GLY A 186 9.42 4.52 11.26
N ILE A 187 9.90 3.28 11.24
CA ILE A 187 9.46 2.22 12.16
C ILE A 187 9.74 2.60 13.62
N LYS A 188 10.94 3.11 13.92
CA LYS A 188 11.27 3.56 15.29
C LYS A 188 10.38 4.70 15.76
N ILE A 189 10.05 5.63 14.89
CA ILE A 189 9.14 6.74 15.20
C ILE A 189 7.72 6.19 15.46
N ALA A 190 7.22 5.28 14.62
CA ALA A 190 5.93 4.63 14.83
C ALA A 190 5.85 3.86 16.16
N LEU A 191 6.91 3.14 16.53
CA LEU A 191 6.98 2.44 17.82
C LEU A 191 6.99 3.42 19.01
N LYS A 192 7.72 4.53 18.93
CA LYS A 192 7.65 5.58 19.97
C LYS A 192 6.27 6.22 20.04
N LEU A 193 5.62 6.42 18.91
CA LEU A 193 4.27 6.99 18.83
C LEU A 193 3.27 6.09 19.57
N SER A 194 3.36 4.76 19.41
CA SER A 194 2.46 3.82 20.10
C SER A 194 2.65 3.79 21.62
N GLU A 195 3.79 4.25 22.14
CA GLU A 195 4.08 4.34 23.57
C GLU A 195 3.58 5.65 24.23
N THR A 196 3.17 6.64 23.43
CA THR A 196 2.67 7.93 23.92
C THR A 196 1.40 7.77 24.76
N THR A 197 1.15 8.69 25.69
CA THR A 197 -0.03 8.62 26.58
C THR A 197 -1.38 8.67 25.85
N GLY A 198 -1.43 9.25 24.65
CA GLY A 198 -2.65 9.34 23.85
C GLY A 198 -3.02 8.02 23.16
N ILE A 199 -2.02 7.21 22.79
CA ILE A 199 -2.23 5.93 22.08
C ILE A 199 -2.15 4.74 23.03
N ARG A 200 -1.33 4.83 24.09
CA ARG A 200 -1.21 3.78 25.10
C ARG A 200 -2.55 3.63 25.83
N TYR A 201 -3.26 2.56 25.50
CA TYR A 201 -4.55 2.20 26.11
C TYR A 201 -4.44 2.22 27.64
N ARG A 202 -5.07 3.22 28.27
CA ARG A 202 -5.41 3.20 29.69
C ARG A 202 -6.89 2.89 29.76
N PRO A 203 -7.33 1.81 30.44
CA PRO A 203 -8.74 1.66 30.74
C PRO A 203 -9.16 2.92 31.51
N ILE A 204 -10.07 3.71 30.93
CA ILE A 204 -10.79 4.75 31.67
C ILE A 204 -11.42 4.00 32.84
N LYS A 205 -11.00 4.31 34.07
CA LYS A 205 -11.59 3.72 35.27
C LYS A 205 -13.07 4.12 35.30
N SER A 206 -13.95 3.27 34.77
CA SER A 206 -15.33 3.25 35.21
C SER A 206 -15.31 2.74 36.66
N ASN A 207 -16.05 3.42 37.53
CA ASN A 207 -16.16 3.04 38.93
C ASN A 207 -16.65 1.59 39.06
N GLY A 208 -15.82 0.72 39.62
CA GLY A 208 -16.20 -0.62 40.05
C GLY A 208 -15.52 -1.75 39.27
N HIS A 209 -14.70 -2.52 40.00
CA HIS A 209 -14.06 -3.79 39.63
C HIS A 209 -12.73 -3.71 38.87
N GLN A 210 -11.65 -3.77 39.66
CA GLN A 210 -10.29 -3.99 39.17
C GLN A 210 -10.12 -5.45 38.72
N HIS A 211 -9.90 -5.65 37.43
CA HIS A 211 -9.23 -6.84 36.93
C HIS A 211 -7.78 -6.49 36.60
N HIS A 212 -6.85 -7.13 37.31
CA HIS A 212 -5.41 -7.03 37.04
C HIS A 212 -5.07 -7.70 35.71
N ALA A 213 -5.06 -6.94 34.62
CA ALA A 213 -4.47 -7.37 33.35
C ALA A 213 -2.96 -7.12 33.39
N LYS A 214 -2.17 -8.17 33.15
CA LYS A 214 -0.71 -8.10 33.06
C LYS A 214 -0.29 -7.12 31.96
N SER A 215 0.67 -6.27 32.28
CA SER A 215 1.27 -5.27 31.41
C SER A 215 2.05 -5.93 30.27
N ASN A 216 1.46 -5.99 29.08
CA ASN A 216 2.11 -5.82 27.76
C ASN A 216 1.03 -6.04 26.69
N ILE A 217 0.59 -4.94 26.06
CA ILE A 217 -0.57 -4.88 25.14
C ILE A 217 -0.13 -5.20 23.68
N TRP A 218 1.17 -5.29 23.43
CA TRP A 218 1.72 -5.39 22.08
C TRP A 218 2.31 -6.77 21.80
N GLN A 219 1.65 -7.55 20.96
CA GLN A 219 2.30 -8.60 20.18
C GLN A 219 2.63 -7.99 18.80
N TYR A 220 3.91 -7.97 18.46
CA TYR A 220 4.37 -7.47 17.17
C TYR A 220 4.41 -8.64 16.18
N GLU A 221 3.62 -8.55 15.11
CA GLU A 221 3.82 -9.39 13.93
C GLU A 221 4.37 -8.51 12.80
N CYS A 222 5.63 -8.78 12.43
CA CYS A 222 6.20 -8.28 11.19
C CYS A 222 5.61 -9.11 10.06
N SER A 223 4.53 -8.64 9.44
CA SER A 223 4.03 -9.21 8.19
C SER A 223 4.98 -8.81 7.06
N GLY A 224 6.09 -9.53 6.93
CA GLY A 224 6.68 -9.73 5.61
C GLY A 224 5.80 -10.77 4.90
N ASP A 225 5.46 -10.53 3.63
CA ASP A 225 4.83 -11.55 2.78
C ASP A 225 5.78 -12.76 2.63
N ASP A 226 5.82 -13.63 3.64
CA ASP A 226 6.56 -14.88 3.65
C ASP A 226 5.84 -15.97 2.83
N ASP A 227 4.68 -15.63 2.24
CA ASP A 227 3.88 -16.53 1.39
C ASP A 227 4.36 -16.55 -0.09
N SER A 228 5.46 -15.85 -0.40
CA SER A 228 6.07 -15.86 -1.75
C SER A 228 7.19 -16.89 -1.93
N ARG A 229 7.59 -17.62 -0.87
CA ARG A 229 8.71 -18.57 -0.92
C ARG A 229 8.34 -20.04 -1.17
N GLU A 230 7.06 -20.40 -1.19
CA GLU A 230 6.63 -21.80 -1.38
C GLU A 230 6.01 -22.14 -2.76
N ARG A 231 5.92 -21.22 -3.72
CA ARG A 231 5.35 -21.51 -5.06
C ARG A 231 6.32 -21.42 -6.25
N GLN A 232 7.62 -21.65 -6.02
CA GLN A 232 8.61 -21.83 -7.11
C GLN A 232 9.49 -23.07 -6.95
N ARG A 233 8.89 -24.20 -6.56
CA ARG A 233 9.47 -25.51 -6.85
C ARG A 233 8.42 -26.39 -7.53
N TYR A 234 8.83 -26.99 -8.63
CA TYR A 234 8.13 -27.95 -9.50
C TYR A 234 7.20 -27.36 -10.58
N GLY A 235 7.63 -27.50 -11.84
CA GLY A 235 6.83 -27.26 -13.05
C GLY A 235 7.60 -26.53 -14.13
#